data_AF-A0A973GAT1-F1
#
_entry.id   AF-A0A973GAT1-F1
#
_cell.length_a   1.000
_cell.length_b   1.000
_cell.length_c   1.000
_cell.angle_alpha   90.00
_cell.angle_beta   90.00
_cell.angle_gamma   90.00
#
_symmetry.space_group_name_H-M   'P 1'
#
loop_
_entity.id
_entity.type
_entity.pdbx_description
1 polymer ?
#
loop_
_entity_poly.entity_id
_entity_poly.type
_entity_poly.pdbx_seq_one_letter_code
_entity_poly.pdbx_strand_id
1 'polypeptide(L)'
;MEQRYATSPEHVPGMDTAELRGRYLVPGLFADDEVNAVYTHHDRVVLVGIKPVTSAVALPTFPEIRSAFFFEHREAGIVNVGGRGTITVDGTTYDVGHGSCLYVGRGARDVTFASSDAVGEQGPAKFYVVSAPAHTAYPTTFVEAGTGNVRELGDALTSNRRTLNQYIHENGVRSCQVVMGVTTLHPG
;
A
#
# COMPACT_ATOMS: atom_id res chain seq x y z
N MET A 1 -15.55 -6.50 -2.27
CA MET A 1 -14.50 -5.93 -1.40
C MET A 1 -15.11 -5.65 -0.02
N GLU A 2 -14.41 -5.92 1.09
CA GLU A 2 -14.94 -5.58 2.42
C GLU A 2 -15.08 -4.06 2.54
N GLN A 3 -16.21 -3.58 3.06
CA GLN A 3 -16.48 -2.15 3.25
C GLN A 3 -16.55 -1.80 4.74
N ARG A 4 -15.79 -0.78 5.13
CA ARG A 4 -15.75 -0.23 6.49
C ARG A 4 -16.32 1.17 6.52
N TYR A 5 -17.35 1.35 7.32
CA TYR A 5 -18.03 2.64 7.44
C TYR A 5 -17.33 3.57 8.41
N ALA A 6 -17.42 4.87 8.13
CA ALA A 6 -16.92 5.88 9.05
C ALA A 6 -17.66 5.82 10.40
N THR A 7 -16.99 6.23 11.46
CA THR A 7 -17.53 6.28 12.82
C THR A 7 -17.39 7.67 13.41
N SER A 8 -18.42 8.15 14.10
CA SER A 8 -18.29 9.30 14.99
C SER A 8 -17.37 8.95 16.17
N PRO A 9 -16.55 9.89 16.68
CA PRO A 9 -15.83 9.70 17.93
C PRO A 9 -16.73 9.28 19.09
N GLU A 10 -17.99 9.71 19.11
CA GLU A 10 -18.97 9.39 20.15
C GLU A 10 -19.36 7.91 20.19
N HIS A 11 -19.16 7.16 19.09
CA HIS A 11 -19.46 5.73 19.05
C HIS A 11 -18.38 4.88 19.72
N VAL A 12 -17.13 5.35 19.75
CA VAL A 12 -15.97 4.56 20.20
C VAL A 12 -16.04 4.16 21.67
N PRO A 13 -16.43 5.03 22.63
CA PRO A 13 -16.49 4.67 24.04
C PRO A 13 -17.44 3.51 24.38
N GLY A 14 -18.43 3.23 23.53
CA GLY A 14 -19.38 2.14 23.73
C GLY A 14 -18.93 0.79 23.16
N MET A 15 -17.82 0.75 22.41
CA MET A 15 -17.37 -0.47 21.75
C MET A 15 -16.57 -1.36 22.69
N ASP A 16 -16.84 -2.66 22.66
CA ASP A 16 -15.97 -3.66 23.26
C ASP A 16 -14.71 -3.94 22.41
N THR A 17 -13.83 -4.80 22.92
CA THR A 17 -12.58 -5.15 22.20
C THR A 17 -12.83 -5.84 20.86
N ALA A 18 -13.86 -6.69 20.77
CA ALA A 18 -14.17 -7.42 19.55
C ALA A 18 -14.74 -6.46 18.49
N GLU A 19 -15.60 -5.53 18.90
CA GLU A 19 -16.19 -4.49 18.05
C GLU A 19 -15.12 -3.54 17.51
N LEU A 20 -14.21 -3.06 18.36
CA LEU A 20 -13.08 -2.24 17.94
C LEU A 20 -12.23 -2.96 16.88
N ARG A 21 -11.93 -4.24 17.09
CA ARG A 21 -11.14 -5.04 16.14
C ARG A 21 -11.90 -5.26 14.84
N GLY A 22 -13.17 -5.65 14.91
CA GLY A 22 -14.01 -5.82 13.72
C GLY A 22 -14.12 -4.54 12.90
N ARG A 23 -14.10 -3.38 13.55
CA ARG A 23 -14.20 -2.08 12.86
C ARG A 23 -12.88 -1.58 12.29
N TYR A 24 -11.78 -1.69 13.04
CA TYR A 24 -10.54 -0.95 12.71
C TYR A 24 -9.34 -1.84 12.36
N LEU A 25 -9.33 -3.11 12.75
CA LEU A 25 -8.24 -4.03 12.41
C LEU A 25 -8.57 -4.78 11.11
N VAL A 26 -7.65 -4.78 10.15
CA VAL A 26 -7.77 -5.61 8.92
C VAL A 26 -6.90 -6.86 9.08
N PRO A 27 -7.47 -8.01 9.47
CA PRO A 27 -6.75 -9.28 9.48
C PRO A 27 -6.61 -9.84 8.06
N GLY A 28 -5.62 -10.70 7.82
CA GLY A 28 -5.55 -11.49 6.58
C GLY A 28 -5.33 -10.69 5.29
N LEU A 29 -4.78 -9.47 5.39
CA LEU A 29 -4.57 -8.62 4.20
C LEU A 29 -3.69 -9.28 3.13
N PHE A 30 -2.79 -10.19 3.50
CA PHE A 30 -1.97 -10.95 2.57
C PHE A 30 -2.35 -12.44 2.59
N ALA A 31 -2.87 -12.93 1.47
CA ALA A 31 -3.13 -14.34 1.21
C ALA A 31 -2.49 -14.74 -0.13
N ASP A 32 -2.08 -16.00 -0.24
CA ASP A 32 -1.29 -16.51 -1.36
C ASP A 32 -2.08 -16.43 -2.66
N ASP A 33 -1.48 -15.79 -3.67
CA ASP A 33 -2.04 -15.61 -5.02
C ASP A 33 -3.39 -14.87 -5.06
N GLU A 34 -3.72 -14.13 -4.00
CA GLU A 34 -4.97 -13.37 -3.87
C GLU A 34 -4.75 -11.86 -3.84
N VAL A 35 -5.80 -11.12 -4.23
CA VAL A 35 -5.94 -9.68 -4.02
C VAL A 35 -7.00 -9.46 -2.94
N ASN A 36 -6.55 -9.13 -1.74
CA ASN A 36 -7.45 -8.80 -0.63
C ASN A 36 -7.56 -7.29 -0.49
N ALA A 37 -8.77 -6.76 -0.63
CA ALA A 37 -9.04 -5.33 -0.59
C ALA A 37 -10.06 -4.99 0.50
N VAL A 38 -9.84 -3.84 1.14
CA VAL A 38 -10.75 -3.21 2.11
C VAL A 38 -10.97 -1.76 1.71
N TYR A 39 -12.22 -1.39 1.50
CA TYR A 39 -12.64 -0.02 1.24
C TYR A 39 -13.09 0.62 2.54
N THR A 40 -12.51 1.76 2.90
CA THR A 40 -12.99 2.57 4.02
C THR A 40 -13.74 3.79 3.52
N HIS A 41 -14.86 4.11 4.16
CA HIS A 41 -15.60 5.36 3.92
C HIS A 41 -14.88 6.59 4.48
N HIS A 42 -13.80 6.42 5.24
CA HIS A 42 -12.86 7.50 5.53
C HIS A 42 -12.08 7.82 4.25
N ASP A 43 -12.41 8.95 3.63
CA ASP A 43 -11.82 9.46 2.38
C ASP A 43 -11.84 8.49 1.19
N ARG A 44 -12.67 7.43 1.27
CA ARG A 44 -12.81 6.42 0.22
C ARG A 44 -11.49 5.72 -0.10
N VAL A 45 -10.61 5.60 0.88
CA VAL A 45 -9.34 4.88 0.72
C VAL A 45 -9.63 3.40 0.50
N VAL A 46 -8.90 2.79 -0.44
CA VAL A 46 -8.88 1.35 -0.66
C VAL A 46 -7.52 0.84 -0.26
N LEU A 47 -7.50 0.00 0.76
CA LEU A 47 -6.34 -0.76 1.17
C LEU A 47 -6.33 -2.08 0.43
N VAL A 48 -5.19 -2.48 -0.14
CA VAL A 48 -5.03 -3.77 -0.81
C VAL A 48 -3.76 -4.46 -0.35
N GLY A 49 -3.84 -5.76 -0.12
CA GLY A 49 -2.67 -6.63 0.01
C GLY A 49 -2.67 -7.67 -1.10
N ILE A 50 -1.49 -7.85 -1.68
CA ILE A 50 -1.26 -8.77 -2.79
C ILE A 50 0.00 -9.56 -2.49
N LYS A 51 -0.10 -10.89 -2.47
CA LYS A 51 1.02 -11.80 -2.19
C LYS A 51 1.12 -12.84 -3.30
N PRO A 52 1.78 -12.53 -4.42
CA PRO A 52 1.98 -13.50 -5.50
C PRO A 52 2.98 -14.57 -5.06
N VAL A 53 2.63 -15.84 -5.19
CA VAL A 53 3.46 -16.99 -4.79
C VAL A 53 3.73 -17.90 -5.98
N THR A 54 2.68 -18.36 -6.65
CA THR A 54 2.79 -19.33 -7.75
C THR A 54 2.84 -18.65 -9.12
N SER A 55 2.15 -17.52 -9.28
CA SER A 55 2.04 -16.82 -10.56
C SER A 55 1.81 -15.33 -10.37
N ALA A 56 1.86 -14.58 -11.48
CA ALA A 56 1.56 -13.17 -11.45
C ALA A 56 0.07 -12.94 -11.15
N VAL A 57 -0.21 -12.02 -10.22
CA VAL A 57 -1.56 -11.65 -9.81
C VAL A 57 -1.92 -10.32 -10.44
N ALA A 58 -3.01 -10.25 -11.20
CA ALA A 58 -3.52 -9.02 -11.79
C ALA A 58 -4.38 -8.24 -10.77
N LEU A 59 -4.29 -6.90 -10.79
CA LEU A 59 -5.19 -6.04 -10.02
C LEU A 59 -6.57 -6.00 -10.68
N PRO A 60 -7.62 -6.55 -10.05
CA PRO A 60 -8.96 -6.41 -10.60
C PRO A 60 -9.50 -4.99 -10.36
N THR A 61 -10.57 -4.65 -11.07
CA THR A 61 -11.49 -3.59 -10.63
C THR A 61 -12.50 -4.17 -9.64
N PHE A 62 -13.12 -3.30 -8.84
CA PHE A 62 -14.13 -3.69 -7.87
C PHE A 62 -15.47 -3.00 -8.18
N PRO A 63 -16.62 -3.69 -8.16
CA PRO A 63 -17.91 -3.06 -8.44
C PRO A 63 -18.21 -1.83 -7.56
N GLU A 64 -17.72 -1.82 -6.32
CA GLU A 64 -17.89 -0.76 -5.34
C GLU A 64 -17.24 0.56 -5.76
N ILE A 65 -16.18 0.54 -6.59
CA ILE A 65 -15.52 1.76 -7.08
C ILE A 65 -16.19 2.35 -8.33
N ARG A 66 -17.10 1.61 -8.99
CA ARG A 66 -17.86 2.07 -10.17
C ARG A 66 -16.98 2.58 -11.31
N SER A 67 -15.89 1.87 -11.58
CA SER A 67 -14.93 2.16 -12.66
C SER A 67 -14.66 0.94 -13.53
N ALA A 68 -14.31 1.18 -14.79
CA ALA A 68 -13.97 0.14 -15.75
C ALA A 68 -12.66 -0.59 -15.38
N PHE A 69 -11.72 0.14 -14.79
CA PHE A 69 -10.45 -0.38 -14.28
C PHE A 69 -10.03 0.37 -13.01
N PHE A 70 -9.14 -0.21 -12.20
CA PHE A 70 -8.89 0.24 -10.83
C PHE A 70 -8.42 1.70 -10.72
N PHE A 71 -7.51 2.14 -11.58
CA PHE A 71 -6.93 3.50 -11.54
C PHE A 71 -7.63 4.52 -12.45
N GLU A 72 -8.85 4.25 -12.95
CA GLU A 72 -9.57 5.20 -13.83
C GLU A 72 -9.77 6.59 -13.19
N HIS A 73 -10.07 6.60 -11.89
CA HIS A 73 -10.25 7.79 -11.07
C HIS A 73 -9.50 7.71 -9.75
N ARG A 74 -8.40 6.96 -9.69
CA ARG A 74 -7.64 6.69 -8.47
C ARG A 74 -6.14 6.77 -8.71
N GLU A 75 -5.42 7.04 -7.65
CA GLU A 75 -3.96 6.88 -7.56
C GLU A 75 -3.65 5.87 -6.45
N ALA A 76 -2.41 5.37 -6.38
CA ALA A 76 -1.94 4.60 -5.25
C ALA A 76 -0.45 4.76 -4.97
N GLY A 77 -0.10 4.62 -3.70
CA GLY A 77 1.23 4.21 -3.28
C GLY A 77 1.26 2.71 -3.02
N ILE A 78 2.31 2.03 -3.50
CA ILE A 78 2.50 0.59 -3.35
C ILE A 78 3.86 0.35 -2.71
N VAL A 79 3.90 -0.25 -1.52
CA VAL A 79 5.15 -0.66 -0.84
C VAL A 79 5.27 -2.17 -0.85
N ASN A 80 6.43 -2.70 -1.20
CA ASN A 80 6.72 -4.12 -0.98
C ASN A 80 7.25 -4.34 0.45
N VAL A 81 6.53 -5.10 1.27
CA VAL A 81 6.91 -5.45 2.64
C VAL A 81 7.37 -6.91 2.79
N GLY A 82 7.48 -7.64 1.68
CA GLY A 82 7.95 -9.03 1.61
C GLY A 82 9.33 -9.16 0.96
N GLY A 83 9.59 -10.31 0.34
CA GLY A 83 10.77 -10.53 -0.50
C GLY A 83 10.69 -9.79 -1.84
N ARG A 84 11.75 -9.86 -2.66
CA ARG A 84 11.81 -9.11 -3.93
C ARG A 84 10.71 -9.56 -4.92
N GLY A 85 10.11 -8.59 -5.62
CA GLY A 85 9.10 -8.84 -6.62
C GLY A 85 9.05 -7.76 -7.68
N THR A 86 8.17 -7.94 -8.66
CA THR A 86 7.97 -6.99 -9.75
C THR A 86 6.54 -6.48 -9.79
N ILE A 87 6.39 -5.23 -10.25
CA ILE A 87 5.10 -4.64 -10.59
C ILE A 87 5.17 -4.24 -12.05
N THR A 88 4.26 -4.71 -12.89
CA THR A 88 4.14 -4.27 -14.29
C THR A 88 2.93 -3.37 -14.41
N VAL A 89 3.13 -2.16 -14.95
CA VAL A 89 2.08 -1.16 -15.19
C VAL A 89 2.06 -0.84 -16.68
N ASP A 90 0.97 -1.15 -17.36
CA ASP A 90 0.76 -0.92 -18.80
C ASP A 90 1.97 -1.37 -19.65
N GLY A 91 2.51 -2.55 -19.34
CA GLY A 91 3.65 -3.16 -20.03
C GLY A 91 5.04 -2.70 -19.54
N THR A 92 5.13 -1.70 -18.66
CA THR A 92 6.40 -1.28 -18.04
C THR A 92 6.62 -2.01 -16.72
N THR A 93 7.70 -2.78 -16.61
CA THR A 93 8.03 -3.56 -15.40
C THR A 93 8.99 -2.82 -14.48
N TYR A 94 8.65 -2.76 -13.20
CA TYR A 94 9.45 -2.21 -12.12
C TYR A 94 9.90 -3.34 -11.20
N ASP A 95 11.18 -3.35 -10.87
CA ASP A 95 11.75 -4.28 -9.88
C ASP A 95 11.69 -3.62 -8.49
N VAL A 96 10.92 -4.21 -7.58
CA VAL A 96 10.51 -3.61 -6.31
C VAL A 96 11.02 -4.46 -5.16
N GLY A 97 12.17 -4.07 -4.62
CA GLY A 97 12.76 -4.65 -3.41
C GLY A 97 11.97 -4.35 -2.14
N HIS A 98 12.36 -5.01 -1.04
CA HIS A 98 11.79 -4.78 0.28
C HIS A 98 11.90 -3.30 0.70
N GLY A 99 10.80 -2.74 1.19
CA GLY A 99 10.68 -1.35 1.59
C GLY A 99 10.53 -0.34 0.44
N SER A 100 10.79 -0.73 -0.81
CA SER A 100 10.69 0.19 -1.95
C SER A 100 9.24 0.52 -2.28
N CYS A 101 9.02 1.70 -2.87
CA CYS A 101 7.71 2.24 -3.18
C CYS A 101 7.55 2.46 -4.70
N LEU A 102 6.41 2.06 -5.25
CA LEU A 102 5.93 2.48 -6.56
C LEU A 102 4.67 3.32 -6.38
N TYR A 103 4.71 4.57 -6.84
CA TYR A 103 3.50 5.37 -7.03
C TYR A 103 2.92 5.08 -8.41
N VAL A 104 1.62 4.80 -8.47
CA VAL A 104 0.86 4.61 -9.72
C VAL A 104 -0.21 5.68 -9.79
N GLY A 105 -0.14 6.51 -10.83
CA GLY A 105 -1.07 7.60 -11.04
C GLY A 105 -2.37 7.19 -11.72
N ARG A 106 -3.34 8.11 -11.70
CA ARG A 106 -4.59 7.97 -12.43
C ARG A 106 -4.38 7.64 -13.90
N GLY A 107 -5.15 6.69 -14.39
CA GLY A 107 -5.23 6.32 -15.81
C GLY A 107 -4.54 5.00 -16.17
N ALA A 108 -3.72 4.45 -15.27
CA ALA A 108 -3.11 3.13 -15.46
C ALA A 108 -4.17 2.03 -15.57
N ARG A 109 -4.05 1.12 -16.54
CA ARG A 109 -5.11 0.14 -16.83
C ARG A 109 -4.74 -1.24 -16.35
N ASP A 110 -3.60 -1.75 -16.83
CA ASP A 110 -3.18 -3.12 -16.62
C ASP A 110 -2.04 -3.14 -15.61
N VAL A 111 -2.34 -3.62 -14.40
CA VAL A 111 -1.36 -3.71 -13.32
C VAL A 111 -1.26 -5.14 -12.82
N THR A 112 -0.07 -5.72 -12.87
CA THR A 112 0.21 -7.09 -12.40
C THR A 112 1.37 -7.12 -11.43
N PHE A 113 1.33 -8.09 -10.52
CA PHE A 113 2.28 -8.26 -9.42
C PHE A 113 2.87 -9.66 -9.47
N ALA A 114 4.18 -9.80 -9.31
CA ALA A 114 4.84 -11.10 -9.22
C ALA A 114 5.94 -11.10 -8.16
N SER A 115 6.23 -12.27 -7.60
CA SER A 115 7.44 -12.49 -6.80
C SER A 115 8.60 -12.85 -7.71
N SER A 116 9.79 -12.31 -7.44
CA SER A 116 11.00 -12.66 -8.18
C SER A 116 11.51 -14.05 -7.78
N ASP A 117 11.39 -14.38 -6.50
CA ASP A 117 11.66 -15.71 -5.95
C ASP A 117 10.76 -15.95 -4.74
N ALA A 118 9.66 -16.68 -4.94
CA ALA A 118 8.69 -16.94 -3.87
C ALA A 118 9.14 -18.00 -2.87
N VAL A 119 10.09 -18.87 -3.24
CA VAL A 119 10.56 -20.00 -2.42
C VAL A 119 11.93 -19.77 -1.79
N GLY A 120 12.59 -18.66 -2.14
CA GLY A 120 13.86 -18.23 -1.58
C GLY A 120 13.79 -17.78 -0.11
N GLU A 121 14.95 -17.43 0.45
CA GLU A 121 15.12 -17.09 1.86
C GLU A 121 14.23 -15.93 2.34
N GLN A 122 14.02 -14.93 1.48
CA GLN A 122 13.17 -13.77 1.80
C GLN A 122 11.67 -14.06 1.62
N GLY A 123 11.32 -15.21 1.02
CA GLY A 123 9.97 -15.59 0.67
C GLY A 123 9.33 -14.69 -0.40
N PRO A 124 8.00 -14.79 -0.59
CA PRO A 124 7.31 -14.03 -1.62
C PRO A 124 7.23 -12.53 -1.30
N ALA A 125 7.09 -11.74 -2.35
CA ALA A 125 6.73 -10.33 -2.26
C ALA A 125 5.36 -10.16 -1.61
N LYS A 126 5.20 -9.03 -0.92
CA LYS A 126 3.93 -8.65 -0.26
C LYS A 126 3.69 -7.17 -0.56
N PHE A 127 2.83 -6.89 -1.51
CA PHE A 127 2.56 -5.53 -1.96
C PHE A 127 1.41 -4.92 -1.15
N TYR A 128 1.75 -3.96 -0.29
CA TYR A 128 0.82 -3.14 0.47
C TYR A 128 0.45 -1.91 -0.34
N VAL A 129 -0.83 -1.80 -0.72
CA VAL A 129 -1.34 -0.73 -1.58
C VAL A 129 -2.26 0.16 -0.78
N VAL A 130 -2.03 1.48 -0.86
CA VAL A 130 -2.95 2.50 -0.36
C VAL A 130 -3.41 3.33 -1.55
N SER A 131 -4.68 3.18 -1.92
CA SER A 131 -5.29 3.91 -3.02
C SER A 131 -6.32 4.93 -2.54
N ALA A 132 -6.29 6.12 -3.13
CA ALA A 132 -7.31 7.15 -2.92
C ALA A 132 -7.84 7.66 -4.27
N PRO A 133 -9.03 8.30 -4.30
CA PRO A 133 -9.50 9.01 -5.49
C PRO A 133 -8.47 10.03 -6.00
N ALA A 134 -8.38 10.21 -7.31
CA ALA A 134 -7.49 11.18 -7.93
C ALA A 134 -8.18 11.91 -9.06
N HIS A 135 -7.94 13.21 -9.16
CA HIS A 135 -8.54 14.07 -10.20
C HIS A 135 -7.52 14.46 -11.28
N THR A 136 -6.23 14.40 -10.94
CA THR A 136 -5.12 14.69 -11.85
C THR A 136 -4.29 13.43 -12.06
N ALA A 137 -3.79 13.23 -13.28
CA ALA A 137 -2.81 12.19 -13.57
C ALA A 137 -1.41 12.73 -13.31
N TYR A 138 -0.70 12.11 -12.38
CA TYR A 138 0.75 12.28 -12.18
C TYR A 138 1.49 11.02 -12.65
N PRO A 139 2.76 11.14 -13.08
CA PRO A 139 3.49 10.01 -13.64
C PRO A 139 3.75 8.91 -12.61
N THR A 140 3.63 7.66 -13.05
CA THR A 140 4.11 6.49 -12.30
C THR A 140 5.59 6.68 -11.96
N THR A 141 5.92 6.59 -10.66
CA THR A 141 7.25 6.93 -10.15
C THR A 141 7.72 5.88 -9.15
N PHE A 142 8.88 5.29 -9.41
CA PHE A 142 9.52 4.34 -8.52
C PHE A 142 10.51 5.04 -7.59
N VAL A 143 10.52 4.64 -6.32
CA VAL A 143 11.50 5.10 -5.31
C VAL A 143 12.02 3.88 -4.57
N GLU A 144 13.33 3.67 -4.65
CA GLU A 144 14.00 2.58 -3.95
C GLU A 144 14.11 2.88 -2.44
N ALA A 145 14.01 1.85 -1.60
CA ALA A 145 14.21 1.99 -0.16
C ALA A 145 15.58 2.60 0.17
N GLY A 146 15.62 3.52 1.14
CA GLY A 146 16.85 4.23 1.52
C GLY A 146 17.27 5.34 0.53
N THR A 147 16.55 5.53 -0.57
CA THR A 147 16.78 6.65 -1.51
C THR A 147 15.76 7.76 -1.30
N GLY A 148 16.10 8.98 -1.72
CA GLY A 148 15.25 10.15 -1.54
C GLY A 148 15.37 10.76 -0.13
N ASN A 149 14.23 11.04 0.51
CA ASN A 149 14.19 11.75 1.78
C ASN A 149 14.10 10.77 2.97
N VAL A 150 15.25 10.47 3.55
CA VAL A 150 15.40 9.58 4.72
C VAL A 150 15.71 10.42 5.96
N ARG A 151 14.98 10.18 7.06
CA ARG A 151 15.14 10.92 8.32
C ARG A 151 15.34 9.98 9.49
N GLU A 152 16.43 10.16 10.21
CA GLU A 152 16.66 9.54 11.53
C GLU A 152 16.06 10.43 12.61
N LEU A 153 15.19 9.86 13.45
CA LEU A 153 14.52 10.59 14.53
C LEU A 153 14.48 9.76 15.82
N GLY A 154 14.30 10.48 16.93
CA GLY A 154 14.11 9.88 18.24
C GLY A 154 15.43 9.47 18.90
N ASP A 155 15.28 8.82 20.05
CA ASP A 155 16.37 8.39 20.92
C ASP A 155 16.00 7.06 21.61
N ALA A 156 16.99 6.21 21.85
CA ALA A 156 16.79 4.93 22.52
C ALA A 156 16.24 5.09 23.94
N LEU A 157 16.64 6.14 24.67
CA LEU A 157 16.16 6.46 26.02
C LEU A 157 14.66 6.71 26.07
N THR A 158 14.06 7.13 24.94
CA THR A 158 12.61 7.37 24.82
C THR A 158 11.90 6.28 24.02
N SER A 159 12.59 5.15 23.76
CA SER A 159 12.07 3.98 23.04
C SER A 159 11.42 4.34 21.69
N ASN A 160 11.98 5.32 20.99
CA ASN A 160 11.40 5.81 19.74
C ASN A 160 12.43 6.07 18.62
N ARG A 161 13.67 5.60 18.79
CA ARG A 161 14.71 5.71 17.76
C ARG A 161 14.24 4.98 16.49
N ARG A 162 14.16 5.69 15.37
CA ARG A 162 13.59 5.18 14.12
C ARG A 162 14.12 5.87 12.88
N THR A 163 14.09 5.15 11.76
CA THR A 163 14.32 5.66 10.42
C THR A 163 12.99 5.85 9.69
N LEU A 164 12.79 7.02 9.09
CA LEU A 164 11.64 7.34 8.25
C LEU A 164 12.10 7.47 6.80
N ASN A 165 11.58 6.61 5.92
CA ASN A 165 11.70 6.77 4.48
C ASN A 165 10.42 7.43 3.96
N GLN A 166 10.51 8.68 3.51
CA GLN A 166 9.36 9.43 2.99
C GLN A 166 9.34 9.30 1.46
N TYR A 167 8.28 8.72 0.89
CA TYR A 167 8.19 8.46 -0.56
C TYR A 167 7.27 9.45 -1.26
N ILE A 168 5.99 9.46 -0.88
CA ILE A 168 4.97 10.31 -1.48
C ILE A 168 4.69 11.44 -0.49
N HIS A 169 5.17 12.64 -0.82
CA HIS A 169 5.06 13.86 -0.02
C HIS A 169 5.37 15.09 -0.89
N GLU A 170 5.18 16.30 -0.35
CA GLU A 170 5.31 17.58 -1.08
C GLU A 170 6.64 17.74 -1.86
N ASN A 171 7.75 17.30 -1.27
CA ASN A 171 9.11 17.38 -1.87
C ASN A 171 9.59 16.06 -2.48
N GLY A 172 8.72 15.06 -2.57
CA GLY A 172 9.03 13.72 -3.07
C GLY A 172 8.19 13.41 -4.31
N VAL A 173 7.62 12.20 -4.36
CA VAL A 173 6.67 11.88 -5.43
C VAL A 173 5.40 12.70 -5.26
N ARG A 174 4.99 13.37 -6.34
CA ARG A 174 3.74 14.15 -6.39
C ARG A 174 2.53 13.23 -6.53
N SER A 175 1.49 13.53 -5.77
CA SER A 175 0.19 12.86 -5.75
C SER A 175 -0.94 13.89 -5.61
N CYS A 176 -2.19 13.48 -5.80
CA CYS A 176 -3.35 14.31 -5.49
C CYS A 176 -3.55 14.43 -3.97
N GLN A 177 -3.55 13.30 -3.26
CA GLN A 177 -3.81 13.25 -1.82
C GLN A 177 -3.14 12.08 -1.09
N VAL A 178 -2.68 11.04 -1.79
CA VAL A 178 -1.94 9.95 -1.12
C VAL A 178 -0.63 10.49 -0.55
N VAL A 179 -0.37 10.25 0.73
CA VAL A 179 0.92 10.49 1.38
C VAL A 179 1.38 9.18 1.97
N MET A 180 2.64 8.81 1.74
CA MET A 180 3.12 7.49 2.13
C MET A 180 4.61 7.49 2.45
N GLY A 181 4.97 6.74 3.48
CA GLY A 181 6.34 6.48 3.91
C GLY A 181 6.42 5.20 4.72
N VAL A 182 7.63 4.69 4.92
CA VAL A 182 7.90 3.53 5.76
C VAL A 182 8.73 3.98 6.96
N THR A 183 8.29 3.55 8.15
CA THR A 183 9.01 3.78 9.40
C THR A 183 9.58 2.46 9.90
N THR A 184 10.89 2.43 10.13
CA THR A 184 11.56 1.27 10.73
C THR A 184 12.06 1.65 12.11
N LEU A 185 11.64 0.91 13.14
CA LEU A 185 12.20 1.07 14.48
C LEU A 185 13.58 0.43 14.54
N HIS A 186 14.53 1.10 15.20
CA HIS A 186 15.82 0.50 15.51
C HIS A 186 15.67 -0.55 16.62
N PRO A 187 16.60 -1.51 16.73
CA PRO A 187 16.70 -2.37 17.90
C PRO A 187 16.76 -1.55 19.19
N GLY A 188 16.07 -2.03 20.22
CA GLY A 188 15.93 -1.38 21.53
C GLY A 188 17.24 -1.23 22.27
#